data_AF-F3FQC9-F1
#
_entry.id   AF-F3FQC9-F1
#
_cell.length_a   1.000
_cell.length_b   1.000
_cell.length_c   1.000
_cell.angle_alpha   90.00
_cell.angle_beta   90.00
_cell.angle_gamma   90.00
#
_symmetry.space_group_name_H-M   'P 1'
#
loop_
_entity.id
_entity.type
_entity.pdbx_description
1 polymer ?
#
loop_
_entity_poly.entity_id
_entity_poly.type
_entity_poly.pdbx_seq_one_letter_code
_entity_poly.pdbx_strand_id
1 'polypeptide(L)' 'MASEEFQLRPGDSIELKLKLDNSSRYVAVLAAYRNVSETRWRQVIQIFPNQQNSAVFVLGDSGLQLADRPTRTGKLL' A
#
# COMPACT_ATOMS: atom_id res chain seq x y z
N MET A 1 -6.62 13.29 10.34
CA MET A 1 -5.82 12.69 9.25
C MET A 1 -4.63 11.99 9.88
N ALA A 2 -4.34 10.76 9.47
CA ALA A 2 -3.20 10.00 9.96
C ALA A 2 -2.26 9.72 8.80
N SER A 3 -0.96 9.79 9.05
CA SER A 3 0.10 9.47 8.10
C SER A 3 1.14 8.61 8.79
N GLU A 4 1.63 7.59 8.09
CA GLU A 4 2.74 6.76 8.52
C GLU A 4 3.83 6.80 7.44
N GLU A 5 5.09 6.76 7.85
CA GLU A 5 6.24 6.80 6.96
C GLU A 5 7.21 5.67 7.31
N PHE A 6 7.77 5.02 6.29
CA PHE A 6 8.64 3.86 6.44
C PHE A 6 9.77 3.90 5.41
N GLN A 7 10.89 3.30 5.77
CA GLN A 7 12.02 3.06 4.86
C GLN A 7 12.08 1.58 4.51
N LEU A 8 12.23 1.29 3.22
CA LEU A 8 12.38 -0.05 2.67
C LEU A 8 13.67 -0.13 1.87
N ARG A 9 14.33 -1.27 1.96
CA ARG A 9 15.45 -1.66 1.10
C ARG A 9 14.94 -2.62 0.01
N PRO A 10 15.67 -2.77 -1.10
CA PRO A 10 15.34 -3.79 -2.10
C PRO A 10 15.24 -5.17 -1.46
N GLY A 11 14.12 -5.86 -1.69
CA GLY A 11 13.80 -7.17 -1.09
C GLY A 11 13.00 -7.10 0.22
N ASP A 12 12.88 -5.93 0.84
CA ASP A 12 12.08 -5.78 2.06
C ASP A 12 10.57 -5.88 1.76
N SER A 13 9.82 -6.28 2.80
CA SER A 13 8.36 -6.22 2.82
C SER A 13 7.91 -5.77 4.20
N ILE A 14 6.88 -4.93 4.25
CA ILE A 14 6.26 -4.48 5.48
C ILE A 14 4.75 -4.75 5.43
N GLU A 15 4.21 -5.29 6.52
CA GLU A 15 2.76 -5.41 6.71
C GLU A 15 2.29 -4.27 7.60
N LEU A 16 1.33 -3.47 7.13
CA LEU A 16 0.76 -2.36 7.86
C LEU A 16 -0.69 -2.65 8.25
N LYS A 17 -0.99 -2.50 9.54
CA LYS A 17 -2.34 -2.63 10.09
C LYS A 17 -2.85 -1.25 10.48
N LEU A 18 -3.45 -0.57 9.51
CA LEU A 18 -3.98 0.78 9.69
C LEU A 18 -5.37 0.74 10.34
N LYS A 19 -5.55 1.48 11.43
CA LYS A 19 -6.88 1.79 11.96
C LYS A 19 -7.36 3.09 11.32
N LEU A 20 -8.38 2.99 10.48
CA LEU A 20 -8.95 4.12 9.74
C LEU A 20 -10.17 4.68 10.47
N ASP A 21 -10.37 6.00 10.39
CA ASP A 21 -11.59 6.63 10.88
C ASP A 21 -12.80 6.20 10.04
N ASN A 22 -13.99 6.13 10.64
CA ASN A 22 -15.22 5.71 9.97
C ASN A 22 -15.62 6.62 8.79
N SER A 23 -15.15 7.86 8.74
CA SER A 23 -15.34 8.80 7.63
C SER A 23 -14.32 8.63 6.51
N SER A 24 -13.25 7.84 6.72
CA SER A 24 -12.23 7.59 5.70
C SER A 24 -12.85 6.88 4.49
N ARG A 25 -12.48 7.29 3.29
CA ARG A 25 -12.94 6.70 2.01
C ARG A 25 -11.82 6.30 1.08
N TYR A 26 -10.61 6.80 1.32
CA TYR A 26 -9.45 6.52 0.50
C TYR A 26 -8.21 6.37 1.36
N VAL A 27 -7.27 5.56 0.88
CA VAL A 27 -5.89 5.51 1.36
C VAL A 27 -4.99 5.80 0.17
N ALA A 28 -4.03 6.71 0.36
CA ALA A 28 -2.99 6.99 -0.61
C ALA A 28 -1.67 6.36 -0.14
N VAL A 29 -0.97 5.71 -1.06
CA VAL A 29 0.39 5.22 -0.87
C VAL A 29 1.30 6.03 -1.78
N LEU A 30 2.36 6.58 -1.20
CA LEU A 30 3.32 7.43 -1.89
C LEU A 30 4.72 6.84 -1.68
N ALA A 31 5.53 6.83 -2.72
CA ALA A 31 6.90 6.37 -2.67
C ALA A 31 7.84 7.45 -3.20
N ALA A 32 8.92 7.72 -2.46
CA ALA A 32 9.89 8.75 -2.78
C ALA A 32 10.90 8.29 -3.85
N TYR A 33 10.42 8.06 -5.07
CA TYR A 33 11.29 7.77 -6.21
C TYR A 33 12.12 8.99 -6.62
N ARG A 34 13.32 8.75 -7.16
CA ARG A 34 14.22 9.82 -7.62
C ARG A 34 13.69 10.53 -8.87
N ASN A 35 13.10 9.78 -9.81
CA ASN A 35 12.51 10.32 -11.04
C ASN A 35 10.97 10.27 -10.98
N VAL A 36 10.36 11.22 -10.29
CA VAL A 36 8.90 11.26 -10.10
C VAL A 36 8.11 11.54 -11.37
N SER A 37 8.74 12.10 -12.42
CA SER A 37 8.08 12.35 -13.71
C SER A 37 7.87 11.08 -14.54
N GLU A 38 8.78 10.12 -14.43
CA GLU A 38 8.76 8.90 -15.23
C GLU A 38 8.23 7.68 -14.47
N THR A 39 8.12 7.78 -13.14
CA THR A 39 7.72 6.67 -12.28
C THR A 39 6.32 6.89 -11.71
N ARG A 40 5.53 5.81 -11.61
CA ARG A 40 4.26 5.85 -10.87
C ARG A 40 4.52 5.89 -9.36
N TRP A 41 4.74 7.08 -8.82
CA TRP A 41 5.12 7.29 -7.42
C TRP A 41 3.95 7.36 -6.43
N ARG A 42 2.70 7.38 -6.93
CA ARG A 42 1.48 7.47 -6.12
C ARG A 42 0.42 6.46 -6.57
N GLN A 43 -0.22 5.82 -5.59
CA GLN A 43 -1.42 5.01 -5.77
C GLN A 43 -2.48 5.43 -4.75
N VAL A 44 -3.76 5.38 -5.14
CA VAL A 44 -4.89 5.66 -4.26
C VAL A 44 -5.89 4.53 -4.39
N ILE A 45 -6.28 3.95 -3.25
CA ILE A 45 -7.30 2.91 -3.20
C ILE A 45 -8.53 3.44 -2.48
N GLN A 46 -9.70 3.04 -2.98
CA GLN A 46 -10.94 3.22 -2.25
C GLN A 46 -11.01 2.20 -1.12
N ILE A 47 -11.53 2.64 0.02
CA ILE A 47 -11.85 1.76 1.14
C ILE A 47 -13.35 1.75 1.40
N PHE A 48 -13.83 0.58 1.81
CA PHE A 48 -15.22 0.37 2.15
C PHE A 48 -15.38 0.39 3.67
N PRO A 49 -16.16 1.33 4.24
CA PRO A 49 -16.39 1.40 5.68
C PRO A 49 -16.97 0.09 6.22
N ASN A 50 -16.59 -0.26 7.46
CA ASN A 50 -17.08 -1.45 8.15
C ASN A 50 -16.74 -2.78 7.44
N GLN A 51 -15.75 -2.77 6.54
CA GLN A 51 -15.25 -3.97 5.87
C GLN A 51 -13.74 -4.11 6.08
N GLN A 52 -13.24 -5.33 6.00
CA GLN A 52 -11.82 -5.58 5.92
C GLN A 52 -11.31 -5.17 4.53
N ASN A 53 -10.49 -4.14 4.49
CA ASN A 53 -9.81 -3.69 3.28
C ASN A 53 -8.40 -4.27 3.26
N SER A 54 -7.95 -4.79 2.12
CA SER A 54 -6.60 -5.32 1.95
C SER A 54 -6.07 -4.97 0.56
N ALA A 55 -4.82 -4.53 0.50
CA ALA A 55 -4.11 -4.21 -0.72
C ALA A 55 -2.64 -4.56 -0.53
N VAL A 56 -2.01 -5.04 -1.60
CA VAL A 56 -0.57 -5.28 -1.64
C VAL A 56 0.01 -4.41 -2.73
N PHE A 57 1.05 -3.65 -2.39
CA PHE A 57 1.76 -2.80 -3.33
C PHE A 57 3.16 -3.35 -3.55
N VAL A 58 3.54 -3.50 -4.81
CA VAL A 58 4.90 -3.83 -5.22
C VAL A 58 5.58 -2.52 -5.63
N LEU A 59 6.73 -2.26 -5.01
CA LEU A 59 7.60 -1.12 -5.33
C LEU A 59 8.69 -1.61 -6.28
N GLY A 60 8.51 -1.37 -7.57
CA GLY A 60 9.52 -1.68 -8.59
C GLY A 60 10.14 -0.41 -9.17
N ASP A 61 11.09 -0.57 -10.09
CA ASP A 61 11.77 0.56 -10.76
C ASP A 61 10.80 1.44 -11.56
N SER A 62 9.75 0.84 -12.13
CA SER A 62 8.70 1.55 -12.88
C SER A 62 7.61 2.17 -12.01
N GLY A 63 7.62 1.87 -10.69
CA GLY A 63 6.76 2.52 -9.71
C GLY A 63 5.96 1.58 -8.82
N LEU A 64 4.99 2.16 -8.13
CA LEU A 64 4.01 1.48 -7.29
C LEU A 64 2.95 0.78 -8.14
N GLN A 65 2.89 -0.54 -8.02
CA GLN A 65 1.88 -1.36 -8.67
C GLN A 65 1.01 -2.03 -7.61
N LEU A 66 -0.32 -2.00 -7.80
CA LEU A 66 -1.23 -2.81 -7.01
C LEU A 66 -1.12 -4.25 -7.50
N ALA A 67 -0.77 -5.18 -6.62
CA ALA A 67 -0.73 -6.59 -6.96
C ALA A 67 -2.16 -7.15 -7.04
N ASP A 68 -2.43 -7.97 -8.06
CA ASP A 68 -3.70 -8.67 -8.19
C ASP A 68 -3.85 -9.70 -7.07
N ARG A 69 -4.71 -9.36 -6.09
CA ARG A 69 -5.13 -10.13 -4.91
C ARG A 69 -3.97 -10.72 -4.08
N PRO A 70 -3.86 -10.43 -2.77
CA PRO A 70 -2.90 -11.13 -1.92
C PRO A 70 -3.16 -12.64 -1.99
N THR A 71 -2.18 -13.42 -2.45
CA THR A 71 -2.14 -14.84 -2.15
C THR A 71 -2.05 -14.95 -0.64
N ARG A 72 -3.19 -15.17 0.01
CA ARG A 72 -3.24 -15.60 1.40
C ARG A 72 -2.62 -16.99 1.44
N THR A 73 -1.30 -17.08 1.48
CA THR A 73 -0.62 -18.28 1.93
C THR A 73 -0.85 -18.36 3.43
N GLY A 74 -2.07 -18.72 3.80
CA GLY A 74 -2.39 -19.14 5.15
C GLY A 74 -1.67 -20.45 5.38
N LYS A 75 -0.57 -20.40 6.15
CA LYS A 75 -0.19 -21.56 6.94
C LYS A 75 -1.17 -21.60 8.11
N LEU A 76 -2.19 -22.44 7.97
CA LEU A 76 -2.96 -22.95 9.10
C LEU A 76 -1.98 -23.76 9.98
N LEU A 77 -1.79 -23.30 11.21
CA LEU A 77 -1.41 -24.13 12.35
C LEU A 77 -2.33 -23.74 13.50
#